data_AF-A0A2G2CGP0-F1
#
_entry.id   AF-A0A2G2CGP0-F1
#
_cell.length_a   1.000
_cell.length_b   1.000
_cell.length_c   1.000
_cell.angle_alpha   90.00
_cell.angle_beta   90.00
_cell.angle_gamma   90.00
#
_symmetry.space_group_name_H-M   'P 1'
#
loop_
_entity.id
_entity.type
_entity.pdbx_description
1 polymer ?
#
loop_
_entity_poly.entity_id
_entity_poly.type
_entity_poly.pdbx_seq_one_letter_code
_entity_poly.pdbx_strand_id
1 'polypeptide(L)' 'MFKKVISTKGFWKSVFALAIAFVVLFSLIKWAIEGFEIAYFTEQNPVLFFLTLFVAGFVYGFFVTFGKFRAKLKEKDSGQ' A
#
# COMPACT_ATOMS: atom_id res chain seq x y z
N MET A 1 13.12 -18.13 -3.33
CA MET A 1 12.35 -17.10 -4.05
C MET A 1 11.91 -15.91 -3.20
N PHE A 2 11.18 -16.09 -2.10
CA PHE A 2 10.70 -14.98 -1.26
C PHE A 2 11.80 -13.98 -0.84
N LYS A 3 12.90 -14.47 -0.25
CA LYS A 3 14.06 -13.65 0.16
C LYS A 3 14.65 -12.83 -1.00
N LYS A 4 14.76 -13.42 -2.21
CA LYS A 4 15.25 -12.76 -3.43
C LYS A 4 14.34 -11.57 -3.82
N VAL A 5 13.02 -11.73 -3.70
CA VAL A 5 12.03 -10.69 -3.98
C VAL A 5 12.16 -9.52 -2.99
N ILE A 6 12.08 -9.79 -1.69
CA ILE A 6 12.07 -8.73 -0.67
C ILE A 6 13.41 -7.99 -0.51
N SER A 7 14.52 -8.63 -0.92
CA SER A 7 15.86 -8.02 -0.95
C SER A 7 16.15 -7.28 -2.25
N THR A 8 15.24 -7.29 -3.24
CA THR A 8 15.44 -6.56 -4.48
C THR A 8 15.39 -5.06 -4.22
N LYS A 9 16.40 -4.32 -4.72
CA LYS A 9 16.47 -2.87 -4.59
C LYS A 9 15.18 -2.22 -5.11
N GLY A 10 14.56 -1.39 -4.28
CA GLY A 10 13.31 -0.71 -4.60
C GLY A 10 12.03 -1.46 -4.21
N PHE A 11 12.10 -2.72 -3.77
CA PHE A 11 10.92 -3.47 -3.29
C PHE A 11 10.20 -2.70 -2.17
N TRP A 12 10.91 -2.41 -1.07
CA TRP A 12 10.32 -1.70 0.07
C TRP A 12 9.86 -0.29 -0.30
N LYS A 13 10.59 0.43 -1.17
CA LYS A 13 10.15 1.74 -1.69
C LYS A 13 8.81 1.64 -2.41
N SER A 14 8.61 0.60 -3.22
CA SER A 14 7.34 0.33 -3.90
C SER A 14 6.22 -0.04 -2.91
N VAL A 15 6.50 -0.85 -1.89
CA VAL A 15 5.52 -1.18 -0.84
C VAL A 15 5.05 0.09 -0.13
N PHE A 16 5.97 0.93 0.33
CA PHE A 16 5.63 2.18 1.03
C PHE A 16 4.90 3.16 0.13
N ALA A 17 5.32 3.32 -1.13
CA ALA A 17 4.63 4.18 -2.08
C ALA A 17 3.18 3.72 -2.33
N LEU A 18 2.95 2.40 -2.45
CA LEU A 18 1.60 1.87 -2.66
C LEU A 18 0.73 2.00 -1.41
N ALA A 19 1.30 1.80 -0.22
CA ALA A 19 0.60 1.99 1.04
C ALA A 19 0.16 3.45 1.24
N ILE A 20 1.05 4.42 0.98
CA ILE A 20 0.73 5.85 1.06
C ILE A 20 -0.35 6.22 0.03
N ALA A 21 -0.21 5.77 -1.22
CA ALA A 21 -1.21 6.01 -2.25
C ALA A 21 -2.59 5.45 -1.85
N PHE A 22 -2.62 4.25 -1.25
CA PHE A 22 -3.85 3.65 -0.73
C PHE A 22 -4.48 4.49 0.38
N VAL A 23 -3.70 4.93 1.38
CA VAL A 23 -4.20 5.77 2.48
C VAL A 23 -4.81 7.07 1.95
N VAL A 24 -4.11 7.74 1.03
CA VAL A 24 -4.57 9.01 0.44
C VAL A 24 -5.85 8.80 -0.36
N LEU A 25 -5.86 7.85 -1.31
CA LEU A 25 -7.02 7.59 -2.15
C LEU A 25 -8.23 7.13 -1.34
N PHE A 26 -8.04 6.21 -0.40
CA PHE A 26 -9.12 5.71 0.43
C PHE A 26 -9.71 6.81 1.32
N SER A 27 -8.86 7.64 1.92
CA SER A 27 -9.31 8.77 2.74
C SER A 27 -10.12 9.78 1.92
N LEU A 28 -9.67 10.11 0.70
CA LEU A 28 -10.40 11.03 -0.18
C LEU A 28 -11.75 10.46 -0.63
N ILE A 29 -11.78 9.18 -1.03
CA ILE A 29 -13.03 8.52 -1.46
C ILE A 29 -14.02 8.45 -0.30
N LYS A 30 -13.56 8.05 0.90
CA LYS A 30 -14.42 8.00 2.08
C LYS A 30 -14.95 9.38 2.47
N TRP A 31 -14.08 10.39 2.47
CA TRP A 31 -14.47 11.75 2.76
C TRP A 31 -15.51 12.29 1.77
N ALA A 32 -15.38 11.95 0.47
CA ALA A 32 -16.38 12.27 -0.53
C ALA A 32 -17.73 11.56 -0.30
N ILE A 33 -17.71 10.29 0.10
CA ILE A 33 -18.93 9.52 0.45
C ILE A 33 -19.64 10.13 1.66
N GLU A 34 -18.87 10.67 2.62
CA GLU A 34 -19.40 11.36 3.80
C GLU A 34 -19.74 12.84 3.55
N GLY A 35 -19.84 13.26 2.29
CA GLY A 35 -20.32 14.60 1.93
C GLY A 35 -19.30 15.72 2.12
N PHE A 36 -18.00 15.39 2.18
CA PHE A 36 -16.91 16.33 2.45
C PHE A 36 -16.96 17.01 3.83
N GLU A 37 -17.67 16.41 4.78
CA GLU A 37 -17.72 16.90 6.15
C GLU A 37 -16.33 16.83 6.81
N ILE A 38 -15.84 17.97 7.32
CA ILE A 38 -14.57 18.02 8.07
C ILE A 38 -14.70 17.23 9.39
N ALA A 39 -15.93 17.12 9.91
CA ALA A 39 -16.26 16.34 11.10
C ALA A 39 -15.77 14.88 11.02
N TYR A 40 -15.72 14.31 9.81
CA TYR A 40 -15.19 12.97 9.55
C TYR A 40 -13.79 12.74 10.15
N PHE A 41 -12.93 13.75 10.09
CA PHE A 41 -11.56 13.65 10.58
C PHE A 41 -11.43 13.97 12.08
N THR A 42 -12.47 14.52 12.72
CA THR A 42 -12.43 14.98 14.11
C THR A 42 -13.29 14.18 15.07
N GLU A 43 -14.35 13.51 14.58
CA GLU A 43 -15.25 12.70 15.43
C GLU A 43 -14.68 11.32 15.77
N GLN A 44 -13.81 10.78 14.92
CA GLN A 44 -13.17 9.48 15.11
C GLN A 44 -11.76 9.67 15.66
N ASN A 45 -11.23 8.68 16.40
CA ASN A 45 -9.82 8.72 16.83
C ASN A 45 -8.92 8.71 15.58
N PRO A 46 -8.30 9.85 15.19
CA PRO A 46 -7.65 9.98 13.90
C PRO A 46 -6.41 9.09 13.83
N VAL A 47 -5.72 8.88 14.97
CA VAL A 47 -4.55 8.01 15.06
C VAL A 47 -4.92 6.57 14.73
N LEU A 48 -6.00 6.04 15.32
CA LEU A 48 -6.43 4.67 15.08
C LEU A 48 -6.91 4.49 13.63
N PHE A 49 -7.60 5.48 13.07
CA PHE A 49 -8.05 5.48 11.68
C PHE A 49 -6.88 5.40 10.70
N PHE A 50 -5.92 6.33 10.80
CA PHE A 50 -4.76 6.35 9.91
C PHE A 50 -3.86 5.12 10.11
N LEU A 51 -3.70 4.64 11.34
CA LEU A 51 -2.94 3.40 11.61
C LEU A 51 -3.60 2.19 10.93
N THR A 52 -4.92 2.07 11.03
CA THR A 52 -5.68 0.97 10.41
C THR A 52 -5.55 1.01 8.89
N LEU A 53 -5.72 2.20 8.29
CA LEU A 53 -5.53 2.38 6.85
C LEU A 53 -4.10 2.11 6.40
N PHE A 54 -3.12 2.55 7.18
CA PHE A 54 -1.72 2.31 6.87
C PHE A 54 -1.38 0.82 6.92
N VAL A 55 -1.83 0.09 7.95
CA VAL A 55 -1.64 -1.36 8.05
C VAL A 55 -2.32 -2.08 6.89
N ALA A 56 -3.58 -1.74 6.57
CA ALA A 56 -4.30 -2.32 5.44
C ALA A 56 -3.59 -2.04 4.10
N GLY A 57 -3.22 -0.78 3.87
CA GLY A 57 -2.50 -0.33 2.68
C GLY A 57 -1.11 -0.96 2.57
N PHE A 58 -0.44 -1.19 3.69
CA PHE A 58 0.85 -1.87 3.73
C PHE A 58 0.73 -3.36 3.40
N VAL A 59 -0.26 -4.07 3.95
CA VAL A 59 -0.51 -5.48 3.62
C VAL A 59 -0.85 -5.62 2.14
N TYR A 60 -1.77 -4.80 1.63
CA TYR A 60 -2.10 -4.75 0.20
C TYR A 60 -0.87 -4.42 -0.66
N GLY A 61 -0.15 -3.37 -0.28
CA GLY A 61 1.07 -2.91 -0.95
C GLY A 61 2.15 -3.97 -1.02
N PHE A 62 2.30 -4.75 0.04
CA PHE A 62 3.22 -5.86 0.12
C PHE A 62 2.86 -6.95 -0.88
N PHE A 63 1.62 -7.45 -0.88
CA PHE A 63 1.21 -8.54 -1.78
C PHE A 63 1.29 -8.14 -3.26
N VAL A 64 0.82 -6.94 -3.62
CA VAL A 64 0.88 -6.44 -5.00
C VAL A 64 2.32 -6.28 -5.46
N THR A 65 3.16 -5.63 -4.65
CA THR A 65 4.58 -5.42 -4.98
C THR A 65 5.32 -6.76 -5.05
N PHE A 66 5.02 -7.69 -4.14
CA PHE A 66 5.60 -9.03 -4.13
C PHE A 66 5.27 -9.80 -5.41
N GLY A 67 4.00 -9.81 -5.83
CA GLY A 67 3.59 -10.42 -7.10
C GLY A 67 4.35 -9.82 -8.30
N LYS A 68 4.39 -8.48 -8.38
CA LYS A 68 5.06 -7.74 -9.46
C LYS A 68 6.56 -8.06 -9.54
N PHE A 69 7.27 -8.00 -8.41
CA PHE A 69 8.71 -8.26 -8.39
C PHE A 69 9.04 -9.74 -8.58
N ARG A 70 8.21 -10.65 -8.06
CA ARG A 70 8.35 -12.10 -8.29
C ARG A 70 8.23 -12.43 -9.78
N ALA A 71 7.22 -11.87 -10.46
CA ALA A 71 7.03 -12.07 -11.90
C ALA A 71 8.25 -11.58 -12.69
N LYS A 72 8.70 -10.34 -12.42
CA LYS A 72 9.85 -9.73 -13.08
C LYS A 72 11.16 -10.51 -12.88
N LEU A 73 11.37 -11.08 -11.69
CA LEU A 73 12.54 -11.93 -11.43
C LEU A 73 12.44 -13.27 -12.17
N LYS A 74 11.24 -13.86 -12.25
CA LYS A 74 11.02 -15.11 -13.00
C LYS A 74 11.26 -14.91 -14.50
N GLU A 75 10.78 -13.80 -15.07
CA GLU A 75 11.05 -13.46 -16.48
C GLU A 75 12.54 -13.31 -16.77
N LYS A 76 13.29 -12.64 -15.88
CA LYS A 76 14.74 -12.52 -16.02
C LYS A 76 15.48 -13.84 -15.92
N ASP A 77 15.06 -14.73 -15.02
CA ASP A 77 15.67 -16.06 -14.86
C ASP A 77 15.29 -17.02 -16.02
N SER A 78 14.23 -16.76 -16.79
CA SER A 78 13.79 -17.59 -17.94
C SER A 78 14.22 -17.04 -19.32
N GLY A 79 14.74 -15.81 -19.38
CA GLY A 79 15.27 -15.18 -20.60
C GLY A 79 16.80 -15.26 -20.72
N GLN A 80 17.46 -15.96 -19.80
CA GLN A 80 18.83 -16.49 -19.95
C GLN A 80 18.77 -17.95 -20.37
#